data_AF-A0A162CP73-F1
#
_entry.id   AF-A0A162CP73-F1
#
_cell.length_a   1.000
_cell.length_b   1.000
_cell.length_c   1.000
_cell.angle_alpha   90.00
_cell.angle_beta   90.00
_cell.angle_gamma   90.00
#
_symmetry.space_group_name_H-M   'P 1'
#
loop_
_entity.id
_entity.type
_entity.pdbx_description
1 polymer ?
#
loop_
_entity_poly.entity_id
_entity_poly.type
_entity_poly.pdbx_seq_one_letter_code
_entity_poly.pdbx_strand_id
1 'polypeptide(L)'
;MTFISCDFKSSEDYNALAEKLEQEERYSEAIKLLDIAIEKDPENIYALTNRAVDKSILENYRGAIEDYNKIIEIDSDNTLAFLNRGKNKTRLEDYQGAIKDFEKAIKTKGSEMLYVNKVENSIIETGFEFDVAMEEIRYERGIARYNIDSLKLAFDDFNFCLEKSFLKPESLYWRGIIYMSYGMKNEGCIDLNEANKLKNPEAQKMINEYCK
;
A
#
# COMPACT_ATOMS: atom_id res chain seq x y z
N MET A 1 37.60 9.90 31.98
CA MET A 1 36.45 10.69 31.49
C MET A 1 36.29 10.36 30.02
N THR A 2 35.40 9.42 29.71
CA THR A 2 34.98 9.14 28.34
C THR A 2 34.06 10.28 27.93
N PHE A 3 34.45 11.05 26.90
CA PHE A 3 33.56 12.02 26.28
C PHE A 3 32.35 11.25 25.76
N ILE A 4 31.19 11.42 26.40
CA ILE A 4 29.91 11.11 25.77
C ILE A 4 29.86 12.08 24.59
N SER A 5 30.07 11.54 23.39
CA SER A 5 29.78 12.25 22.15
C SER A 5 28.31 12.65 22.20
N CYS A 6 28.00 13.92 22.48
CA CYS A 6 26.66 14.43 22.28
C CYS A 6 26.37 14.33 20.78
N ASP A 7 25.51 13.39 20.43
CA ASP A 7 24.97 13.32 19.08
C ASP A 7 23.97 14.47 18.88
N PHE A 8 24.38 15.45 18.08
CA PHE A 8 23.60 16.65 17.75
C PHE A 8 22.63 16.44 16.59
N LYS A 9 22.57 15.24 15.99
CA LYS A 9 21.67 14.95 14.87
C LYS A 9 20.20 14.97 15.30
N SER A 10 19.36 15.56 14.45
CA SER A 10 17.90 15.57 14.59
C SER A 10 17.28 14.27 14.06
N SER A 11 15.96 14.11 14.24
CA SER A 11 15.21 13.02 13.62
C SER A 11 15.36 13.03 12.09
N GLU A 12 15.28 14.20 11.48
CA GLU A 12 15.42 14.41 10.03
C GLU A 12 16.81 14.03 9.52
N ASP A 13 17.87 14.31 10.28
CA ASP A 13 19.22 13.89 9.93
C ASP A 13 19.34 12.35 9.87
N TYR A 14 18.67 11.65 10.78
CA TYR A 14 18.64 10.19 10.79
C TYR A 14 17.76 9.61 9.68
N ASN A 15 16.63 10.24 9.37
CA ASN A 15 15.79 9.88 8.21
C ASN A 15 16.59 9.98 6.91
N ALA A 16 17.29 11.09 6.68
CA ALA A 16 18.10 11.28 5.48
C ALA A 16 19.27 10.29 5.36
N LEU A 17 19.74 9.71 6.47
CA LEU A 17 20.72 8.64 6.46
C LEU A 17 20.07 7.27 6.19
N ALA A 18 18.87 7.03 6.70
CA ALA A 18 18.08 5.83 6.41
C ALA A 18 17.72 5.74 4.93
N GLU A 19 17.24 6.84 4.32
CA GLU A 19 16.90 6.91 2.89
C GLU A 19 18.07 6.50 1.98
N LYS A 20 19.30 6.87 2.35
CA LYS A 20 20.51 6.46 1.60
C LYS A 20 20.73 4.95 1.65
N LEU A 21 20.46 4.33 2.80
CA LEU A 21 20.54 2.89 2.95
C LEU A 21 19.39 2.18 2.23
N GLU A 22 18.18 2.76 2.22
CA GLU A 22 17.03 2.26 1.47
C GLU A 22 17.31 2.25 -0.04
N GLN A 23 17.98 3.29 -0.59
CA GLN A 23 18.45 3.33 -1.98
C GLN A 23 19.47 2.24 -2.31
N GLU A 24 20.20 1.75 -1.31
CA GLU A 24 21.12 0.62 -1.40
C GLU A 24 20.45 -0.72 -1.05
N GLU A 25 19.12 -0.75 -0.86
CA GLU A 25 18.31 -1.90 -0.41
C GLU A 25 18.74 -2.48 0.96
N ARG A 26 19.40 -1.67 1.79
CA ARG A 26 19.91 -2.04 3.13
C ARG A 26 18.91 -1.74 4.23
N TYR A 27 17.68 -2.23 4.05
CA TYR A 27 16.52 -1.94 4.92
C TYR A 27 16.74 -2.27 6.40
N SER A 28 17.45 -3.37 6.72
CA SER A 28 17.73 -3.74 8.12
C SER A 28 18.66 -2.75 8.83
N GLU A 29 19.50 -2.03 8.09
CA GLU A 29 20.36 -0.99 8.64
C GLU A 29 19.64 0.36 8.67
N ALA A 30 18.82 0.66 7.67
CA ALA A 30 17.92 1.81 7.64
C ALA A 30 16.98 1.82 8.86
N ILE A 31 16.34 0.69 9.18
CA ILE A 31 15.48 0.54 10.37
C ILE A 31 16.19 0.96 11.66
N LYS A 32 17.48 0.65 11.83
CA LYS A 32 18.23 1.05 13.04
C LYS A 32 18.40 2.55 13.13
N LEU A 33 18.55 3.24 12.01
CA LEU A 33 18.62 4.70 11.97
C LEU A 33 17.23 5.31 12.21
N LEU A 34 16.19 4.72 11.65
CA LEU A 34 14.79 5.14 11.84
C LEU A 34 14.33 4.93 13.29
N ASP A 35 14.82 3.89 13.97
CA ASP A 35 14.60 3.70 15.40
C ASP A 35 15.15 4.90 16.20
N ILE A 36 16.35 5.36 15.87
CA ILE A 36 16.96 6.55 16.51
C ILE A 36 16.18 7.82 16.15
N ALA A 37 15.73 7.97 14.89
CA ALA A 37 14.90 9.09 14.47
C ALA A 37 13.62 9.19 15.30
N ILE A 38 12.93 8.05 15.49
CA ILE A 38 11.69 7.95 16.28
C ILE A 38 11.94 8.14 17.78
N GLU A 39 13.11 7.75 18.31
CA GLU A 39 13.49 8.07 19.70
C GLU A 39 13.66 9.58 19.92
N LYS A 40 14.15 10.32 18.90
CA LYS A 40 14.33 11.77 18.95
C LYS A 40 13.01 12.52 18.77
N ASP A 41 12.14 12.02 17.89
CA ASP A 41 10.82 12.56 17.62
C ASP A 41 9.80 11.42 17.42
N PRO A 42 9.09 11.03 18.49
CA PRO A 42 8.13 9.92 18.45
C PRO A 42 6.92 10.15 17.54
N GLU A 43 6.61 11.40 17.19
CA GLU A 43 5.48 11.78 16.34
C GLU A 43 5.90 12.02 14.88
N ASN A 44 7.16 11.73 14.53
CA ASN A 44 7.69 11.87 13.18
C ASN A 44 7.02 10.89 12.21
N ILE A 45 5.95 11.32 11.55
CA ILE A 45 5.19 10.50 10.58
C ILE A 45 6.10 9.99 9.46
N TYR A 46 7.08 10.78 9.03
CA TYR A 46 8.01 10.38 7.97
C TYR A 46 8.87 9.19 8.40
N ALA A 47 9.53 9.27 9.57
CA ALA A 47 10.33 8.18 10.12
C ALA A 47 9.51 6.91 10.37
N LEU A 48 8.30 7.07 10.92
CA LEU A 48 7.35 5.97 11.13
C LEU A 48 6.94 5.31 9.81
N THR A 49 6.71 6.11 8.76
CA THR A 49 6.30 5.62 7.44
C THR A 49 7.41 4.82 6.80
N ASN A 50 8.64 5.35 6.74
CA ASN A 50 9.78 4.64 6.16
C ASN A 50 10.06 3.35 6.94
N ARG A 51 10.02 3.38 8.27
CA ARG A 51 10.25 2.16 9.07
C ARG A 51 9.18 1.11 8.83
N ALA A 52 7.93 1.52 8.68
CA ALA A 52 6.83 0.62 8.36
C ALA A 52 7.01 -0.02 6.96
N VAL A 53 7.43 0.77 5.97
CA VAL A 53 7.73 0.29 4.61
C VAL A 53 8.87 -0.71 4.64
N ASP A 54 10.00 -0.38 5.28
CA ASP A 54 11.16 -1.27 5.40
C ASP A 54 10.82 -2.58 6.11
N LYS A 55 10.05 -2.51 7.20
CA LYS A 55 9.53 -3.70 7.89
C LYS A 55 8.63 -4.52 6.98
N SER A 56 7.78 -3.89 6.17
CA SER A 56 6.94 -4.59 5.19
C SER A 56 7.77 -5.27 4.10
N ILE A 57 8.84 -4.63 3.61
CA ILE A 57 9.77 -5.22 2.63
C ILE A 57 10.48 -6.44 3.22
N LEU A 58 10.88 -6.36 4.49
CA LEU A 58 11.49 -7.47 5.24
C LEU A 58 10.46 -8.48 5.79
N GLU A 59 9.21 -8.43 5.30
CA GLU A 59 8.11 -9.33 5.69
C GLU A 59 7.74 -9.30 7.19
N ASN A 60 8.21 -8.29 7.94
CA ASN A 60 7.76 -8.01 9.29
C ASN A 60 6.44 -7.21 9.28
N TYR A 61 5.39 -7.84 8.74
CA TYR A 61 4.10 -7.19 8.54
C TYR A 61 3.44 -6.74 9.84
N ARG A 62 3.61 -7.49 10.94
CA ARG A 62 3.08 -7.10 12.26
C ARG A 62 3.75 -5.83 12.77
N GLY A 63 5.08 -5.75 12.68
CA GLY A 63 5.82 -4.55 13.08
C GLY A 63 5.50 -3.33 12.20
N ALA A 64 5.24 -3.54 10.91
CA ALA A 64 4.79 -2.47 10.01
C ALA A 64 3.37 -1.98 10.39
N ILE A 65 2.45 -2.89 10.71
CA ILE A 65 1.10 -2.54 11.19
C ILE A 65 1.15 -1.72 12.48
N GLU A 66 2.05 -2.03 13.41
CA GLU A 66 2.24 -1.25 14.63
C GLU A 66 2.66 0.20 14.34
N ASP A 67 3.56 0.40 13.38
CA ASP A 67 3.98 1.75 12.98
C ASP A 67 2.86 2.51 12.27
N TYR A 68 2.10 1.85 11.38
CA TYR A 68 0.92 2.47 10.77
C TYR A 68 -0.19 2.78 11.79
N ASN A 69 -0.34 1.99 12.85
CA ASN A 69 -1.27 2.32 13.93
C ASN A 69 -0.87 3.63 14.61
N LYS A 70 0.43 3.84 14.89
CA LYS A 70 0.93 5.11 15.45
C LYS A 70 0.68 6.29 14.52
N ILE A 71 0.90 6.12 13.22
CA ILE A 71 0.60 7.17 12.23
C ILE A 71 -0.89 7.53 12.28
N ILE A 72 -1.79 6.54 12.38
CA ILE A 72 -3.24 6.76 12.46
C ILE A 72 -3.66 7.39 13.80
N GLU A 73 -2.91 7.17 14.89
CA GLU A 73 -3.12 7.85 16.17
C GLU A 73 -2.76 9.34 16.09
N ILE A 74 -1.71 9.68 15.34
CA ILE A 74 -1.25 11.07 15.12
C ILE A 74 -2.13 11.79 14.09
N ASP A 75 -2.42 11.13 12.97
CA ASP A 75 -3.21 11.61 11.85
C ASP A 75 -4.32 10.58 11.51
N SER A 76 -5.51 10.81 12.07
CA SER A 76 -6.63 9.87 12.00
C SER A 76 -7.24 9.69 10.61
N ASP A 77 -6.89 10.56 9.66
CA ASP A 77 -7.39 10.49 8.28
C ASP A 77 -6.26 10.20 7.27
N ASN A 78 -5.09 9.76 7.74
CA ASN A 78 -3.95 9.43 6.90
C ASN A 78 -4.24 8.29 5.91
N THR A 79 -4.55 8.65 4.67
CA THR A 79 -4.90 7.69 3.61
C THR A 79 -3.79 6.67 3.35
N LEU A 80 -2.52 7.10 3.34
CA LEU A 80 -1.37 6.25 3.08
C LEU A 80 -1.22 5.17 4.15
N ALA A 81 -1.37 5.54 5.43
CA ALA A 81 -1.31 4.60 6.54
C ALA A 81 -2.42 3.56 6.47
N PHE A 82 -3.66 3.95 6.15
CA PHE A 82 -4.74 2.98 5.96
C PHE A 82 -4.48 2.04 4.77
N LEU A 83 -4.05 2.56 3.62
CA LEU A 83 -3.73 1.70 2.47
C LEU A 83 -2.65 0.67 2.84
N ASN A 84 -1.52 1.13 3.37
CA ASN A 84 -0.39 0.24 3.61
C ASN A 84 -0.62 -0.71 4.79
N ARG A 85 -1.35 -0.28 5.84
CA ARG A 85 -1.82 -1.19 6.89
C ARG A 85 -2.74 -2.27 6.33
N GLY A 86 -3.64 -1.90 5.40
CA GLY A 86 -4.49 -2.83 4.68
C GLY A 86 -3.69 -3.85 3.87
N LYS A 87 -2.68 -3.41 3.10
CA LYS A 87 -1.78 -4.31 2.34
C LYS A 87 -1.05 -5.29 3.27
N ASN A 88 -0.52 -4.82 4.39
CA ASN A 88 0.14 -5.68 5.38
C ASN A 88 -0.83 -6.69 6.04
N LYS A 89 -2.08 -6.29 6.31
CA LYS A 89 -3.12 -7.21 6.79
C LYS A 89 -3.50 -8.26 5.75
N THR A 90 -3.58 -7.90 4.47
CA THR A 90 -3.77 -8.86 3.36
C THR A 90 -2.64 -9.89 3.33
N ARG A 91 -1.37 -9.48 3.56
CA ARG A 91 -0.22 -10.40 3.67
C ARG A 91 -0.29 -11.34 4.87
N LEU A 92 -1.00 -10.95 5.92
CA LEU A 92 -1.30 -11.78 7.10
C LEU A 92 -2.63 -12.54 6.97
N GLU A 93 -3.26 -12.54 5.80
CA GLU A 93 -4.57 -13.15 5.54
C GLU A 93 -5.72 -12.57 6.39
N ASP A 94 -5.51 -11.42 7.04
CA ASP A 94 -6.58 -10.64 7.69
C ASP A 94 -7.32 -9.80 6.65
N TYR A 95 -8.01 -10.48 5.73
CA TYR A 95 -8.72 -9.83 4.64
C TYR A 95 -9.87 -8.95 5.13
N GLN A 96 -10.56 -9.33 6.20
CA GLN A 96 -11.63 -8.51 6.78
C GLN A 96 -11.08 -7.21 7.39
N GLY A 97 -9.96 -7.28 8.11
CA GLY A 97 -9.28 -6.10 8.63
C GLY A 97 -8.72 -5.22 7.50
N ALA A 98 -8.19 -5.83 6.44
CA ALA A 98 -7.70 -5.11 5.26
C ALA A 98 -8.81 -4.34 4.54
N ILE A 99 -9.96 -4.99 4.30
CA ILE A 99 -11.13 -4.35 3.67
C ILE A 99 -11.59 -3.13 4.45
N LYS A 100 -11.65 -3.21 5.79
CA LYS A 100 -12.01 -2.06 6.64
C LYS A 100 -11.05 -0.89 6.46
N ASP A 101 -9.75 -1.18 6.37
CA ASP A 101 -8.72 -0.14 6.15
C ASP A 101 -8.85 0.48 4.76
N PHE A 102 -9.03 -0.32 3.71
CA PHE A 102 -9.24 0.20 2.35
C PHE A 102 -10.53 1.03 2.23
N GLU A 103 -11.61 0.65 2.92
CA GLU A 103 -12.84 1.44 2.96
C GLU A 103 -12.65 2.77 3.69
N LYS A 104 -11.83 2.81 4.74
CA LYS A 104 -11.46 4.07 5.40
C LYS A 104 -10.59 4.93 4.48
N ALA A 105 -9.58 4.36 3.82
CA ALA A 105 -8.71 5.05 2.86
C ALA A 105 -9.49 5.66 1.66
N ILE A 106 -10.54 4.99 1.17
CA ILE A 106 -11.41 5.55 0.12
C ILE A 106 -12.24 6.73 0.63
N LYS A 107 -12.68 6.69 1.90
CA LYS A 107 -13.46 7.77 2.51
C LYS A 107 -12.61 9.01 2.79
N THR A 108 -11.36 8.83 3.24
CA THR A 108 -10.43 9.94 3.55
C THR A 108 -10.01 10.71 2.29
N LYS A 109 -9.72 9.98 1.19
CA LYS A 109 -9.56 10.55 -0.16
C LYS A 109 -10.76 11.38 -0.62
N GLY A 110 -11.96 10.92 -0.28
CA GLY A 110 -13.21 11.60 -0.61
C GLY A 110 -13.45 12.89 0.17
N SER A 111 -12.66 13.17 1.22
CA SER A 111 -12.72 14.37 2.04
C SER A 111 -11.56 15.36 1.84
N GLU A 112 -10.54 15.03 1.05
CA GLU A 112 -9.29 15.82 0.97
C GLU A 112 -9.03 16.45 -0.40
N MET A 113 -9.87 17.43 -0.74
CA MET A 113 -9.34 18.71 -1.21
C MET A 113 -9.40 19.69 -0.03
N LEU A 114 -8.69 19.41 1.07
CA LEU A 114 -8.69 20.29 2.25
C LEU A 114 -7.54 19.97 3.25
N TYR A 115 -6.28 20.02 2.81
CA TYR A 115 -5.16 20.32 3.71
C TYR A 115 -4.27 21.41 3.13
N VAL A 116 -4.85 22.61 3.01
CA VAL A 116 -4.07 23.84 3.11
C VAL A 116 -4.45 24.45 4.45
N ASN A 117 -3.57 24.38 5.46
CA ASN A 117 -3.31 25.51 6.36
C ASN A 117 -2.21 25.23 7.41
N LYS A 118 -1.12 25.99 7.25
CA LYS A 118 -0.59 26.96 8.24
C LYS A 118 0.36 26.44 9.33
N VAL A 119 1.64 26.38 8.97
CA VAL A 119 2.74 26.91 9.80
C VAL A 119 3.72 27.67 8.88
N GLU A 120 3.89 28.97 9.18
CA GLU A 120 4.97 29.88 8.77
C GLU A 120 5.54 29.82 7.33
N ASN A 121 5.10 30.75 6.48
CA ASN A 121 5.84 31.54 5.45
C ASN A 121 7.17 31.03 4.81
N SER A 122 7.42 29.74 4.73
CA SER A 122 8.35 29.14 3.78
C SER A 122 7.58 28.09 3.02
N ILE A 123 7.29 28.38 1.75
CA ILE A 123 6.95 27.34 0.79
C ILE A 123 8.22 26.52 0.63
N ILE A 124 8.40 25.53 1.49
CA ILE A 124 9.21 24.39 1.17
C ILE A 124 8.27 23.48 0.39
N GLU A 125 8.33 23.55 -0.94
CA GLU A 125 7.88 22.47 -1.82
C GLU A 125 8.75 21.24 -1.54
N THR A 126 8.54 20.58 -0.41
CA THR A 126 9.00 19.22 -0.16
C THR A 126 7.91 18.44 0.58
N GLY A 127 6.67 18.60 0.14
CA GLY A 127 5.66 17.58 0.39
C GLY A 127 5.81 16.56 -0.71
N PHE A 128 6.42 15.42 -0.43
CA PHE A 128 6.22 14.24 -1.28
C PHE A 128 4.71 13.98 -1.30
N GLU A 129 4.03 14.39 -2.37
CA GLU A 129 2.69 13.91 -2.69
C GLU A 129 2.83 12.41 -2.94
N PHE A 130 2.67 11.61 -1.88
CA PHE A 130 2.23 10.23 -2.07
C PHE A 130 0.78 10.31 -2.55
N ASP A 131 0.60 10.63 -3.83
CA ASP A 131 -0.69 10.53 -4.51
C ASP A 131 -1.07 9.06 -4.53
N VAL A 132 -1.67 8.60 -3.44
CA VAL A 132 -2.23 7.26 -3.39
C VAL A 132 -3.30 7.24 -4.49
N ALA A 133 -3.29 6.29 -5.41
CA ALA A 133 -4.36 6.24 -6.41
C ALA A 133 -5.64 5.64 -5.79
N MET A 134 -6.83 6.13 -6.15
CA MET A 134 -8.08 5.46 -5.74
C MET A 134 -8.17 4.06 -6.34
N GLU A 135 -7.62 3.92 -7.54
CA GLU A 135 -7.46 2.71 -8.31
C GLU A 135 -6.62 1.68 -7.55
N GLU A 136 -5.50 2.08 -6.93
CA GLU A 136 -4.67 1.17 -6.11
C GLU A 136 -5.46 0.64 -4.92
N ILE A 137 -6.15 1.52 -4.17
CA ILE A 137 -6.92 1.08 -3.00
C ILE A 137 -8.03 0.11 -3.42
N ARG A 138 -8.72 0.37 -4.52
CA ARG A 138 -9.78 -0.52 -5.02
C ARG A 138 -9.22 -1.83 -5.53
N TYR A 139 -8.08 -1.81 -6.23
CA TYR A 139 -7.40 -3.02 -6.69
C TYR A 139 -7.04 -3.95 -5.50
N GLU A 140 -6.38 -3.42 -4.48
CA GLU A 140 -6.01 -4.18 -3.28
C GLU A 140 -7.24 -4.67 -2.49
N ARG A 141 -8.28 -3.83 -2.42
CA ARG A 141 -9.57 -4.23 -1.82
C ARG A 141 -10.27 -5.33 -2.61
N GLY A 142 -10.19 -5.29 -3.95
CA GLY A 142 -10.72 -6.33 -4.82
C GLY A 142 -10.07 -7.69 -4.54
N ILE A 143 -8.74 -7.72 -4.37
CA ILE A 143 -7.99 -8.93 -3.97
C ILE A 143 -8.47 -9.42 -2.61
N ALA A 144 -8.57 -8.55 -1.60
CA ALA A 144 -9.02 -8.95 -0.27
C ALA A 144 -10.48 -9.49 -0.30
N ARG A 145 -11.37 -8.85 -1.07
CA ARG A 145 -12.76 -9.28 -1.26
C ARG A 145 -12.87 -10.62 -1.98
N TYR A 146 -12.02 -10.87 -2.96
CA TYR A 146 -11.95 -12.16 -3.63
C TYR A 146 -11.61 -13.28 -2.65
N ASN A 147 -10.64 -13.06 -1.75
CA ASN A 147 -10.20 -14.07 -0.77
C ASN A 147 -11.23 -14.39 0.32
N ILE A 148 -12.26 -13.55 0.50
CA ILE A 148 -13.39 -13.83 1.40
C ILE A 148 -14.67 -14.20 0.63
N ASP A 149 -14.54 -14.64 -0.62
CA ASP A 149 -15.64 -15.05 -1.51
C ASP A 149 -16.70 -13.97 -1.75
N SER A 150 -16.34 -12.70 -1.56
CA SER A 150 -17.19 -11.54 -1.87
C SER A 150 -17.05 -11.16 -3.35
N LEU A 151 -17.26 -12.14 -4.23
CA LEU A 151 -16.91 -12.08 -5.65
C LEU A 151 -17.59 -10.95 -6.41
N LYS A 152 -18.86 -10.64 -6.09
CA LYS A 152 -19.57 -9.50 -6.70
C LYS A 152 -18.89 -8.17 -6.39
N LEU A 153 -18.50 -7.95 -5.13
CA LEU A 153 -17.84 -6.70 -4.73
C LEU A 153 -16.40 -6.62 -5.26
N ALA A 154 -15.70 -7.76 -5.34
CA ALA A 154 -14.40 -7.84 -5.98
C ALA A 154 -14.50 -7.51 -7.48
N PHE A 155 -15.51 -8.03 -8.17
CA PHE A 155 -15.79 -7.72 -9.57
C PHE A 155 -15.98 -6.23 -9.79
N ASP A 156 -16.78 -5.56 -8.95
CA ASP A 156 -17.01 -4.11 -9.04
C ASP A 156 -15.70 -3.31 -8.87
N ASP A 157 -14.82 -3.76 -7.98
CA ASP A 157 -13.51 -3.12 -7.76
C ASP A 157 -12.57 -3.31 -8.97
N PHE A 158 -12.46 -4.51 -9.54
CA PHE A 158 -11.64 -4.74 -10.73
C PHE A 158 -12.22 -4.08 -11.98
N ASN A 159 -13.55 -4.03 -12.13
CA ASN A 159 -14.19 -3.33 -13.23
C ASN A 159 -13.89 -1.82 -13.17
N PHE A 160 -13.94 -1.21 -11.99
CA PHE A 160 -13.50 0.17 -11.80
C PHE A 160 -12.04 0.38 -12.23
N CYS A 161 -11.13 -0.53 -11.86
CA CYS A 161 -9.72 -0.44 -12.26
C CYS A 161 -9.56 -0.51 -13.79
N LEU A 162 -10.33 -1.38 -14.45
CA LEU A 162 -10.34 -1.51 -15.91
C LEU A 162 -10.87 -0.26 -16.62
N GLU A 163 -11.93 0.37 -16.11
CA GLU A 163 -12.44 1.64 -16.64
C GLU A 163 -11.38 2.76 -16.58
N LYS A 164 -10.51 2.70 -15.57
CA LYS A 164 -9.38 3.64 -15.39
C LYS A 164 -8.09 3.18 -16.06
N SER A 165 -8.07 2.01 -16.70
CA SER A 165 -6.87 1.37 -17.25
C SER A 165 -5.74 1.16 -16.23
N PHE A 166 -6.06 1.10 -14.94
CA PHE A 166 -5.10 0.85 -13.86
C PHE A 166 -4.82 -0.64 -13.73
N LEU A 167 -3.55 -1.04 -13.74
CA LEU A 167 -3.12 -2.45 -13.70
C LEU A 167 -4.00 -3.32 -14.60
N LYS A 168 -4.17 -2.87 -15.86
CA LYS A 168 -5.09 -3.48 -16.82
C LYS A 168 -4.87 -5.00 -17.01
N PRO A 169 -3.63 -5.51 -17.21
CA PRO A 169 -3.42 -6.96 -17.33
C PRO A 169 -3.90 -7.72 -16.10
N GLU A 170 -3.59 -7.24 -14.90
CA GLU A 170 -3.93 -7.88 -13.63
C GLU A 170 -5.42 -7.78 -13.31
N SER A 171 -6.04 -6.64 -13.60
CA SER A 171 -7.47 -6.43 -13.40
C SER A 171 -8.31 -7.29 -14.34
N LEU A 172 -7.85 -7.47 -15.59
CA LEU A 172 -8.46 -8.41 -16.54
C LEU A 172 -8.31 -9.84 -16.04
N TYR A 173 -7.12 -10.21 -15.55
CA TYR A 173 -6.89 -11.51 -14.96
C TYR A 173 -7.92 -11.80 -13.86
N TRP A 174 -8.01 -10.95 -12.83
CA TRP A 174 -8.93 -11.15 -11.71
C TRP A 174 -10.40 -11.19 -12.13
N ARG A 175 -10.83 -10.31 -13.04
CA ARG A 175 -12.21 -10.32 -13.55
C ARG A 175 -12.51 -11.60 -14.33
N GLY A 176 -11.55 -12.08 -15.11
CA GLY A 176 -11.60 -13.36 -15.82
C GLY A 176 -11.78 -14.55 -14.87
N ILE A 177 -11.04 -14.59 -13.75
CA ILE A 177 -11.19 -15.62 -12.70
C ILE A 177 -12.61 -15.57 -12.10
N ILE A 178 -13.13 -14.39 -11.82
CA ILE A 178 -14.48 -14.23 -11.27
C ILE A 178 -15.56 -14.68 -12.26
N TYR A 179 -15.41 -14.40 -13.56
CA TYR A 179 -16.32 -14.95 -14.56
C TYR A 179 -16.31 -16.47 -14.59
N MET A 180 -15.12 -17.09 -14.48
CA MET A 180 -15.01 -18.55 -14.43
C MET A 180 -15.74 -19.14 -13.23
N SER A 181 -15.66 -18.52 -12.05
CA SER A 181 -16.36 -19.02 -10.87
C SER A 181 -17.88 -18.91 -10.97
N TYR A 182 -18.40 -17.98 -11.79
CA TYR A 182 -19.83 -17.91 -12.14
C TYR A 182 -20.24 -18.83 -13.29
N GLY A 183 -19.33 -19.63 -13.86
CA GLY A 183 -19.60 -20.48 -15.03
C GLY A 183 -19.70 -19.72 -16.35
N MET A 184 -19.33 -18.44 -16.37
CA MET A 184 -19.30 -17.57 -17.56
C MET A 184 -17.99 -17.79 -18.34
N LYS A 185 -17.83 -19.01 -18.88
CA LYS A 185 -16.58 -19.47 -19.50
C LYS A 185 -16.11 -18.57 -20.65
N ASN A 186 -17.04 -18.10 -21.50
CA ASN A 186 -16.69 -17.30 -22.67
C ASN A 186 -16.12 -15.95 -22.26
N GLU A 187 -16.80 -15.25 -21.36
CA GLU A 187 -16.41 -13.96 -20.81
C GLU A 187 -15.08 -14.07 -20.06
N GLY A 188 -14.95 -15.10 -19.22
CA GLY A 188 -13.70 -15.38 -18.51
C GLY A 188 -12.53 -15.61 -19.44
N CYS A 189 -12.72 -16.40 -20.51
CA CYS A 189 -11.66 -16.64 -21.49
C CYS A 189 -11.30 -15.41 -22.30
N ILE A 190 -12.26 -14.52 -22.61
CA ILE A 190 -11.97 -13.26 -23.30
C ILE A 190 -11.01 -12.42 -22.45
N ASP A 191 -11.34 -12.22 -21.17
CA ASP A 191 -10.51 -11.43 -20.25
C ASP A 191 -9.13 -12.04 -20.04
N LEU A 192 -9.05 -13.36 -19.79
CA LEU A 192 -7.77 -14.05 -19.58
C LEU A 192 -6.87 -14.00 -20.83
N ASN A 193 -7.43 -14.21 -22.03
CA ASN A 193 -6.65 -14.11 -23.26
C ASN A 193 -6.13 -12.68 -23.48
N GLU A 194 -6.92 -11.67 -23.16
CA GLU A 194 -6.47 -10.27 -23.26
C GLU A 194 -5.40 -9.95 -22.20
N ALA A 195 -5.56 -10.41 -20.97
CA ALA A 195 -4.53 -10.31 -19.93
C ALA A 195 -3.20 -10.94 -20.38
N ASN A 196 -3.26 -12.12 -21.01
CA ASN A 196 -2.09 -12.82 -21.53
C ASN A 196 -1.40 -12.05 -22.67
N LYS A 197 -2.16 -11.45 -23.59
CA LYS A 197 -1.59 -10.56 -24.63
C LYS A 197 -0.87 -9.37 -24.02
N LEU A 198 -1.38 -8.86 -22.90
CA LEU A 198 -0.77 -7.78 -22.11
C LEU A 198 0.34 -8.27 -21.16
N LYS A 199 0.79 -9.53 -21.32
CA LYS A 199 1.89 -10.15 -20.57
C LYS A 199 1.62 -10.34 -19.08
N ASN A 200 0.36 -10.51 -18.66
CA ASN A 200 0.09 -11.02 -17.31
C ASN A 200 0.66 -12.46 -17.17
N PRO A 201 1.58 -12.71 -16.23
CA PRO A 201 2.29 -13.98 -16.14
C PRO A 201 1.40 -15.16 -15.67
N GLU A 202 0.32 -14.89 -14.95
CA GLU A 202 -0.58 -15.91 -14.42
C GLU A 202 -1.63 -16.37 -15.45
N ALA A 203 -2.00 -15.51 -16.41
CA ALA A 203 -3.10 -15.75 -17.34
C ALA A 203 -2.90 -17.00 -18.22
N GLN A 204 -1.67 -17.24 -18.70
CA GLN A 204 -1.39 -18.37 -19.59
C GLN A 204 -1.72 -19.72 -18.96
N LYS A 205 -1.48 -19.87 -17.66
CA LYS A 205 -1.81 -21.09 -16.92
C LYS A 205 -3.32 -21.32 -16.91
N MET A 206 -4.09 -20.29 -16.59
CA MET A 206 -5.54 -20.35 -16.51
C MET A 206 -6.20 -20.63 -17.86
N ILE A 207 -5.70 -20.02 -18.94
CA ILE A 207 -6.17 -20.29 -20.30
C ILE A 207 -5.99 -21.77 -20.65
N ASN A 208 -4.83 -22.33 -20.33
CA ASN A 208 -4.53 -23.73 -20.65
C ASN A 208 -5.40 -24.74 -19.90
N GLU A 209 -5.88 -24.35 -18.72
CA GLU A 209 -6.71 -25.19 -17.85
C GLU A 209 -8.20 -25.05 -18.19
N TYR A 210 -8.68 -23.83 -18.45
CA TYR A 210 -10.11 -23.53 -18.55
C TYR A 210 -10.59 -23.11 -19.94
N CYS A 211 -9.72 -22.69 -20.87
CA CYS A 211 -10.13 -22.07 -22.14
C CYS A 211 -9.91 -22.92 -23.39
N LYS A 212 -9.68 -24.23 -23.20
CA LYS A 212 -9.67 -25.23 -24.26
C LYS A 212 -11.08 -25.74 -24.58
#